data_AF-A0A1I6UZD6-F1
#
_entry.id   AF-A0A1I6UZD6-F1
#
_cell.length_a   1.000
_cell.length_b   1.000
_cell.length_c   1.000
_cell.angle_alpha   90.00
_cell.angle_beta   90.00
_cell.angle_gamma   90.00
#
_symmetry.space_group_name_H-M   'P 1'
#
loop_
_entity.id
_entity.type
_entity.pdbx_description
1 polymer ?
#
loop_
_entity_poly.entity_id
_entity_poly.type
_entity_poly.pdbx_seq_one_letter_code
_entity_poly.pdbx_strand_id
1 'polypeptide(L)'
;MSIFTVLLCSKENNDELNTKYLNGVWVHTDTKTDTIDFNTRMFTSKKTFELRRGKEKRNDYELPKIGSGIYTYEITGDSIYLRDIISSYGGSLPYYFKMDPNRRSFEIASFAPFTGGLMMNKFKRTDE
;
A
#
# COMPACT_ATOMS: atom_id res chain seq x y z
N MET A 1 -47.98 -4.16 15.94
CA MET A 1 -47.09 -3.11 16.45
C MET A 1 -45.68 -3.66 16.32
N SER A 2 -44.84 -3.01 15.48
CA SER A 2 -43.61 -3.58 14.93
C SER A 2 -42.51 -3.85 15.97
N ILE A 3 -41.86 -5.00 15.83
CA ILE A 3 -40.59 -5.34 16.50
C ILE A 3 -39.47 -4.64 15.72
N PHE A 4 -38.80 -3.68 16.36
CA PHE A 4 -37.59 -3.06 15.83
C PHE A 4 -36.40 -3.98 16.12
N THR A 5 -36.00 -4.77 15.12
CA THR A 5 -34.74 -5.50 15.16
C THR A 5 -33.61 -4.52 14.88
N VAL A 6 -32.92 -4.08 15.94
CA VAL A 6 -31.67 -3.33 15.80
C VAL A 6 -30.63 -4.32 15.28
N LEU A 7 -30.30 -4.25 13.99
CA LEU A 7 -29.06 -4.85 13.50
C LEU A 7 -27.90 -4.11 14.18
N LEU A 8 -27.45 -4.65 15.30
CA LEU A 8 -26.09 -4.44 15.77
C LEU A 8 -25.18 -5.02 14.69
N CYS A 9 -24.71 -4.15 13.80
CA CYS A 9 -23.54 -4.46 12.99
C CYS A 9 -22.37 -4.54 13.98
N SER A 10 -22.11 -5.71 14.52
CA SER A 10 -20.88 -5.98 15.25
C SER A 10 -19.75 -5.69 14.27
N LYS A 11 -19.04 -4.59 14.50
CA LYS A 11 -17.75 -4.34 13.87
C LYS A 11 -16.88 -5.52 14.28
N GLU A 12 -16.71 -6.48 13.36
CA GLU A 12 -15.83 -7.62 13.56
C GLU A 12 -14.48 -7.08 14.02
N ASN A 13 -13.97 -7.71 15.07
CA ASN A 13 -12.71 -7.35 15.70
C ASN A 13 -11.66 -7.14 14.62
N ASN A 14 -10.94 -6.01 14.70
CA ASN A 14 -9.74 -5.77 13.91
C ASN A 14 -8.77 -6.90 14.20
N ASP A 15 -8.83 -7.99 13.43
CA ASP A 15 -7.74 -8.92 13.27
C ASP A 15 -6.58 -8.07 12.77
N GLU A 16 -5.67 -7.77 13.70
CA GLU A 16 -4.45 -7.04 13.40
C GLU A 16 -3.78 -7.75 12.23
N LEU A 17 -3.75 -7.09 11.05
CA LEU A 17 -3.26 -7.72 9.84
C LEU A 17 -1.85 -8.21 10.11
N ASN A 18 -1.69 -9.54 10.12
CA ASN A 18 -0.37 -10.12 10.23
C ASN A 18 0.40 -9.75 8.96
N THR A 19 1.31 -8.78 9.08
CA THR A 19 2.07 -8.22 7.95
C THR A 19 2.92 -9.27 7.24
N LYS A 20 3.08 -10.48 7.79
CA LYS A 20 3.64 -11.62 7.07
C LYS A 20 2.88 -11.94 5.78
N TYR A 21 1.58 -11.65 5.72
CA TYR A 21 0.76 -11.85 4.51
C TYR A 21 1.05 -10.84 3.40
N LEU A 22 1.77 -9.75 3.70
CA LEU A 22 2.22 -8.79 2.70
C LEU A 22 3.54 -9.16 2.06
N ASN A 23 4.33 -10.07 2.65
CA ASN A 23 5.63 -10.47 2.10
C ASN A 23 5.48 -10.93 0.64
N GLY A 24 6.30 -10.37 -0.24
CA GLY A 24 6.23 -10.62 -1.68
C GLY A 24 6.23 -9.34 -2.50
N VAL A 25 6.20 -9.55 -3.82
CA VAL A 25 6.07 -8.49 -4.82
C VAL A 25 4.62 -8.45 -5.30
N TRP A 26 4.08 -7.24 -5.35
CA TRP A 26 2.70 -6.98 -5.75
C TRP A 26 2.69 -6.04 -6.95
N VAL A 27 1.89 -6.35 -7.97
CA VAL A 27 1.80 -5.60 -9.23
C VAL A 27 0.48 -4.85 -9.28
N HIS A 28 0.54 -3.59 -9.68
CA HIS A 28 -0.62 -2.77 -9.94
C HIS A 28 -1.51 -3.41 -11.03
N THR A 29 -2.79 -3.58 -10.74
CA THR A 29 -3.68 -4.42 -11.57
C THR A 29 -3.99 -3.82 -12.93
N ASP A 30 -4.18 -2.50 -13.03
CA ASP A 30 -4.58 -1.87 -14.29
C ASP A 30 -3.41 -1.73 -15.27
N THR A 31 -2.33 -1.06 -14.85
CA THR A 31 -1.20 -0.73 -15.74
C THR A 31 -0.11 -1.78 -15.75
N LYS A 32 -0.02 -2.63 -14.72
CA LYS A 32 1.04 -3.64 -14.53
C LYS A 32 2.47 -3.07 -14.50
N THR A 33 2.63 -1.76 -14.34
CA THR A 33 3.94 -1.08 -14.38
C THR A 33 4.50 -0.78 -13.01
N ASP A 34 3.62 -0.55 -12.03
CA ASP A 34 4.02 -0.15 -10.69
C ASP A 34 3.98 -1.40 -9.80
N THR A 35 5.05 -1.62 -9.04
CA THR A 35 5.17 -2.77 -8.14
C THR A 35 5.54 -2.34 -6.73
N ILE A 36 5.02 -3.05 -5.73
CA ILE A 36 5.36 -2.87 -4.32
C ILE A 36 6.02 -4.14 -3.82
N ASP A 37 7.24 -4.03 -3.32
CA ASP A 37 8.02 -5.13 -2.76
C ASP A 37 8.11 -5.01 -1.23
N PHE A 38 7.34 -5.85 -0.52
CA PHE A 38 7.34 -5.90 0.95
C PHE A 38 8.46 -6.78 1.52
N ASN A 39 9.29 -7.41 0.68
CA ASN A 39 10.48 -8.12 1.12
C ASN A 39 11.64 -7.17 1.44
N THR A 40 11.55 -5.89 1.07
CA THR A 40 12.57 -4.89 1.39
C THR A 40 12.81 -4.81 2.89
N ARG A 41 14.09 -4.95 3.29
CA ARG A 41 14.58 -4.85 4.67
C ARG A 41 15.65 -3.77 4.75
N MET A 42 15.24 -2.50 4.72
CA MET A 42 16.18 -1.38 4.82
C MET A 42 16.60 -1.09 6.27
N PHE A 43 15.70 -1.32 7.23
CA PHE A 43 15.94 -1.09 8.66
C PHE A 43 15.62 -2.35 9.46
N THR A 44 16.41 -2.63 10.50
CA THR A 44 16.20 -3.78 11.39
C THR A 44 15.00 -3.61 12.31
N SER A 45 14.67 -2.37 12.69
CA SER A 45 13.61 -2.04 13.66
C SER A 45 12.30 -1.56 13.04
N LYS A 46 12.23 -1.40 11.71
CA LYS A 46 11.04 -0.87 11.02
C LYS A 46 10.67 -1.72 9.83
N LYS A 47 9.36 -1.90 9.62
CA LYS A 47 8.83 -2.53 8.41
C LYS A 47 8.98 -1.57 7.24
N THR A 48 9.48 -2.07 6.12
CA THR A 48 9.67 -1.29 4.89
C THR A 48 9.13 -2.02 3.67
N PHE A 49 8.72 -1.25 2.66
CA PHE A 49 8.56 -1.75 1.30
C PHE A 49 9.27 -0.82 0.32
N GLU A 50 9.52 -1.31 -0.90
CA GLU A 50 9.96 -0.49 -2.02
C GLU A 50 8.84 -0.36 -3.06
N LEU A 51 8.52 0.87 -3.45
CA LEU A 51 7.65 1.16 -4.59
C LEU A 51 8.51 1.39 -5.83
N ARG A 52 8.39 0.48 -6.81
CA ARG A 52 9.11 0.51 -8.08
C ARG A 52 8.14 0.88 -9.20
N ARG A 53 8.27 2.09 -9.74
CA ARG A 53 7.39 2.62 -10.80
C ARG A 53 8.05 2.70 -12.19
N GLY A 54 9.30 2.25 -12.26
CA GLY A 54 10.18 2.44 -13.40
C GLY A 54 10.79 3.85 -13.45
N LYS A 55 11.26 4.23 -14.63
CA LYS A 55 11.92 5.51 -14.87
C LYS A 55 11.13 6.36 -15.87
N GLU A 56 11.41 7.65 -15.89
CA GLU A 56 10.92 8.63 -16.85
C GLU A 56 12.07 9.53 -17.32
N LYS A 57 11.96 10.04 -18.55
CA LYS A 57 12.89 11.05 -19.06
C LYS A 57 12.42 12.43 -18.58
N ARG A 58 13.24 13.12 -17.80
CA ARG A 58 12.97 14.48 -17.27
C ARG A 58 14.23 15.33 -17.43
N ASN A 59 14.13 16.42 -18.18
CA ASN A 59 15.25 17.31 -18.52
C ASN A 59 16.45 16.54 -19.10
N ASP A 60 16.20 15.63 -20.04
CA ASP A 60 17.19 14.73 -20.65
C ASP A 60 17.86 13.68 -19.74
N TYR A 61 17.49 13.64 -18.46
CA TYR A 61 17.93 12.58 -17.55
C TYR A 61 16.90 11.46 -17.44
N GLU A 62 17.37 10.22 -17.37
CA GLU A 62 16.54 9.06 -17.04
C GLU A 62 16.48 8.91 -15.52
N LEU A 63 15.36 9.31 -14.91
CA LEU A 63 15.19 9.38 -13.45
C LEU A 63 14.09 8.43 -13.01
N PRO A 64 14.13 7.90 -11.77
CA PRO A 64 12.98 7.21 -11.19
C PRO A 64 11.72 8.09 -11.28
N LYS A 65 10.58 7.51 -11.65
CA LYS A 65 9.32 8.25 -11.61
C LYS A 65 9.05 8.77 -10.21
N ILE A 66 8.46 9.95 -10.11
CA ILE A 66 8.12 10.59 -8.83
C ILE A 66 7.36 9.62 -7.92
N GLY A 67 7.72 9.57 -6.64
CA GLY A 67 7.16 8.64 -5.65
C GLY A 67 7.70 7.21 -5.75
N SER A 68 8.69 6.92 -6.60
CA SER A 68 9.46 5.68 -6.47
C SER A 68 10.40 5.79 -5.28
N GLY A 69 10.54 4.72 -4.49
CA GLY A 69 11.45 4.72 -3.35
C GLY A 69 11.07 3.73 -2.26
N ILE A 70 11.76 3.83 -1.13
CA ILE A 70 11.54 3.00 0.04
C ILE A 70 10.65 3.77 1.03
N TYR A 71 9.66 3.08 1.56
CA TYR A 71 8.74 3.61 2.56
C TYR A 71 8.82 2.76 3.81
N THR A 72 8.85 3.40 4.99
CA THR A 72 8.48 2.71 6.23
C THR A 72 6.97 2.69 6.34
N TYR A 73 6.41 1.60 6.86
CA TYR A 73 4.97 1.47 7.01
C TYR A 73 4.54 0.85 8.34
N GLU A 74 3.32 1.22 8.75
CA GLU A 74 2.57 0.63 9.85
C GLU A 74 1.10 0.51 9.41
N ILE A 75 0.41 -0.56 9.81
CA ILE A 75 -0.99 -0.79 9.42
C ILE A 75 -1.83 -0.87 10.69
N THR A 76 -2.88 -0.07 10.75
CA THR A 76 -3.77 0.03 11.91
C THR A 76 -5.20 0.17 11.42
N GLY A 77 -6.02 -0.87 11.60
CA GLY A 77 -7.37 -0.94 11.02
C GLY A 77 -7.33 -0.83 9.49
N ASP A 78 -8.16 0.06 8.93
CA ASP A 78 -8.28 0.29 7.49
C ASP A 78 -7.27 1.32 6.94
N SER A 79 -6.16 1.53 7.64
CA SER A 79 -5.16 2.54 7.29
C SER A 79 -3.75 1.98 7.29
N ILE A 80 -2.96 2.42 6.30
CA ILE A 80 -1.51 2.29 6.26
C ILE A 80 -0.87 3.67 6.44
N TYR A 81 0.03 3.78 7.41
CA TYR A 81 0.79 4.98 7.70
C TYR A 81 2.13 4.88 6.99
N LEU A 82 2.39 5.79 6.06
CA LEU A 82 3.58 5.76 5.22
C LEU A 82 4.49 6.93 5.50
N ARG A 83 5.78 6.65 5.60
CA ARG A 83 6.84 7.65 5.58
C ARG A 83 7.85 7.28 4.50
N ASP A 84 7.98 8.16 3.51
CA ASP A 84 9.05 8.11 2.53
C ASP A 84 10.39 8.38 3.24
N ILE A 85 11.37 7.49 3.06
CA ILE A 85 12.64 7.60 3.77
C ILE A 85 13.51 8.77 3.29
N ILE A 86 13.31 9.23 2.05
CA ILE A 86 14.07 10.36 1.47
C ILE A 86 13.34 11.69 1.60
N SER A 87 12.09 11.68 2.08
CA SER A 87 11.33 12.90 2.33
C SER A 87 11.94 13.68 3.50
N SER A 88 11.97 15.01 3.36
CA SER A 88 12.29 15.93 4.46
C SER A 88 11.21 15.96 5.53
N TYR A 89 10.01 15.45 5.23
CA TYR A 89 8.94 15.28 6.21
C TYR A 89 9.27 14.13 7.17
N GLY A 90 9.37 14.45 8.47
CA GLY A 90 9.73 13.48 9.51
C GLY A 90 8.61 12.51 9.91
N GLY A 91 7.36 12.82 9.60
CA GLY A 91 6.19 12.07 10.03
C GLY A 91 5.73 10.97 9.07
N SER A 92 4.69 10.24 9.47
CA SER A 92 3.96 9.29 8.63
C SER A 92 2.60 9.87 8.26
N LEU A 93 2.17 9.68 7.01
CA LEU A 93 0.86 10.08 6.53
C LEU A 93 -0.07 8.86 6.41
N PRO A 94 -1.33 8.96 6.86
CA PRO A 94 -2.29 7.87 6.74
C PRO A 94 -2.87 7.78 5.32
N TYR A 95 -3.05 6.55 4.85
CA TYR A 95 -3.74 6.22 3.59
C TYR A 95 -4.68 5.06 3.84
N TYR A 96 -5.84 5.05 3.18
CA TYR A 96 -6.73 3.89 3.24
C TYR A 96 -6.00 2.64 2.75
N PHE A 97 -6.18 1.53 3.45
CA PHE A 97 -5.59 0.24 3.12
C PHE A 97 -6.52 -0.89 3.51
N LYS A 98 -6.75 -1.82 2.58
CA LYS A 98 -7.56 -3.01 2.85
C LYS A 98 -7.02 -4.22 2.11
N MET A 99 -6.71 -5.26 2.87
CA MET A 99 -6.38 -6.57 2.33
C MET A 99 -7.65 -7.31 1.88
N ASP A 100 -7.62 -7.95 0.73
CA ASP A 100 -8.68 -8.87 0.31
C ASP A 100 -8.73 -10.09 1.26
N PRO A 101 -9.92 -10.63 1.62
CA PRO A 101 -10.04 -11.82 2.46
C PRO A 101 -9.22 -13.02 1.97
N ASN A 102 -9.06 -13.19 0.65
CA ASN A 102 -8.26 -14.27 0.07
C ASN A 102 -6.73 -14.02 0.10
N ARG A 103 -6.31 -12.81 0.54
CA ARG A 103 -4.92 -12.37 0.68
C ARG A 103 -4.11 -12.40 -0.63
N ARG A 104 -4.78 -12.34 -1.78
CA ARG A 104 -4.15 -12.29 -3.11
C ARG A 104 -4.10 -10.89 -3.71
N SER A 105 -4.87 -9.96 -3.15
CA SER A 105 -4.83 -8.55 -3.51
C SER A 105 -5.03 -7.65 -2.30
N PHE A 106 -4.69 -6.38 -2.45
CA PHE A 106 -5.10 -5.32 -1.54
C PHE A 106 -5.44 -4.06 -2.32
N GLU A 107 -6.17 -3.16 -1.66
CA GLU A 107 -6.45 -1.81 -2.12
C GLU A 107 -5.72 -0.82 -1.23
N ILE A 108 -5.14 0.22 -1.85
CA ILE A 108 -4.43 1.29 -1.16
C ILE A 108 -4.78 2.64 -1.79
N ALA A 109 -5.01 3.66 -0.98
CA ALA A 109 -5.23 5.02 -1.50
C ALA A 109 -3.96 5.56 -2.18
N SER A 110 -4.13 6.47 -3.13
CA SER A 110 -3.02 7.06 -3.87
C SER A 110 -2.10 7.87 -2.95
N PHE A 111 -0.92 7.34 -2.66
CA PHE A 111 0.16 8.03 -1.93
C PHE A 111 1.33 8.44 -2.84
N ALA A 112 1.33 7.94 -4.08
CA ALA A 112 2.24 8.28 -5.15
C ALA A 112 1.40 8.63 -6.40
N PRO A 113 1.97 9.30 -7.42
CA PRO A 113 1.23 9.62 -8.63
C PRO A 113 1.12 8.40 -9.55
N PHE A 114 0.45 7.34 -9.09
CA PHE A 114 0.31 6.04 -9.74
C PHE A 114 -0.11 6.16 -11.21
N THR A 115 0.37 5.22 -12.03
CA THR A 115 0.03 5.21 -13.45
C THR A 115 -1.49 4.97 -13.58
N GLY A 116 -2.19 5.85 -14.30
CA GLY A 116 -3.66 5.85 -14.41
C GLY A 116 -4.37 6.88 -13.52
N GLY A 117 -3.70 7.45 -12.51
CA GLY A 117 -4.23 8.55 -11.71
C GLY A 117 -5.42 8.18 -10.82
N LEU A 118 -5.55 6.91 -10.44
CA LEU A 118 -6.65 6.43 -9.61
C LEU A 118 -6.46 6.86 -8.15
N MET A 119 -7.55 7.31 -7.52
CA MET A 119 -7.55 7.63 -6.08
C MET A 119 -7.37 6.37 -5.22
N MET A 120 -7.80 5.21 -5.72
CA MET A 120 -7.71 3.90 -5.10
C MET A 120 -7.05 2.92 -6.05
N ASN A 121 -5.99 2.27 -5.60
CA ASN A 121 -5.11 1.46 -6.44
C ASN A 121 -5.13 0.03 -5.91
N LYS A 122 -5.36 -0.93 -6.81
CA LYS A 122 -5.40 -2.35 -6.47
C LYS A 122 -4.13 -3.04 -6.94
N PHE A 123 -3.50 -3.78 -6.03
CA PHE A 123 -2.31 -4.57 -6.30
C PHE A 123 -2.60 -6.05 -6.08
N LYS A 124 -2.01 -6.92 -6.89
CA LYS A 124 -2.09 -8.38 -6.75
C LYS A 124 -0.71 -9.03 -6.72
N ARG A 125 -0.57 -10.19 -6.08
CA ARG A 125 0.72 -10.90 -6.03
C ARG A 125 1.19 -11.35 -7.42
N THR A 126 2.50 -11.46 -7.59
CA THR A 126 3.15 -11.93 -8.84
C THR A 126 3.30 -13.44 -8.95
N ASP A 127 3.13 -14.20 -7.86
CA ASP A 127 3.24 -15.65 -7.87
C ASP A 127 1.97 -16.31 -8.41
N GLU A 128 1.84 -16.29 -9.73
CA GLU A 128 1.11 -17.26 -10.56
C GLU A 128 2.01 -17.70 -11.73
#